data_AF-A0A8X7N171-F1
#
_entry.id   AF-A0A8X7N171-F1
#
_cell.length_a   1.000
_cell.length_b   1.000
_cell.length_c   1.000
_cell.angle_alpha   90.00
_cell.angle_beta   90.00
_cell.angle_gamma   90.00
#
_symmetry.space_group_name_H-M   'P 1'
#
loop_
_entity.id
_entity.type
_entity.pdbx_description
1 polymer ?
#
loop_
_entity_poly.entity_id
_entity_poly.type
_entity_poly.pdbx_seq_one_letter_code
_entity_poly.pdbx_strand_id
1 'polypeptide(L)'
;MTCARDRERDLPPYRVTGQNKGVSKLPIHLKVYSPNVLDLTLVVLPGLTKIRVGDQPSDIERQIRSLVTDYTSKPNCIILAVSPANVDLANSDSLKFFRSVDPQGRRTVGVLTKLDLMDSGTHALDILTGRVYPLKLGFIGVVHRSQQDINGNIPMDVARRAEKEFFRNHLAYRNIAHRWGTKYLARPSARS
;
A
#
# COMPACT_ATOMS: atom_id res chain seq x y z
N MET A 1 6.25 10.21 -32.32
CA MET A 1 5.65 11.54 -32.12
C MET A 1 6.17 12.12 -30.82
N THR A 2 6.45 13.41 -30.85
CA THR A 2 7.43 14.19 -30.07
C THR A 2 7.18 14.17 -28.56
N CYS A 3 8.23 13.82 -27.80
CA CYS A 3 8.27 13.93 -26.34
C CYS A 3 8.54 15.40 -25.97
N ALA A 4 7.50 16.15 -25.60
CA ALA A 4 7.64 17.48 -25.05
C ALA A 4 8.14 17.37 -23.61
N ARG A 5 9.38 17.78 -23.37
CA ARG A 5 9.94 18.00 -22.03
C ARG A 5 9.41 19.33 -21.51
N ASP A 6 8.31 19.31 -20.79
CA ASP A 6 7.96 20.44 -19.94
C ASP A 6 8.95 20.49 -18.76
N ARG A 7 9.72 21.58 -18.72
CA ARG A 7 10.71 21.88 -17.69
C ARG A 7 10.02 22.24 -16.38
N GLU A 8 9.59 21.25 -15.62
CA GLU A 8 9.32 21.42 -14.18
C GLU A 8 10.48 20.75 -13.41
N ARG A 9 11.05 21.45 -12.43
CA ARG A 9 12.34 21.11 -11.81
C ARG A 9 12.31 19.74 -11.11
N ASP A 10 12.80 18.71 -11.79
CA ASP A 10 13.16 17.43 -11.21
C ASP A 10 14.42 17.57 -10.31
N LEU A 11 14.22 18.02 -9.07
CA LEU A 11 15.28 17.96 -8.05
C LEU A 11 15.28 16.58 -7.39
N PRO A 12 16.44 15.91 -7.24
CA PRO A 12 16.52 14.65 -6.52
C PRO A 12 16.11 14.82 -5.05
N PRO A 13 15.47 13.81 -4.42
CA PRO A 13 14.83 13.93 -3.10
C PRO A 13 15.77 14.44 -2.00
N TYR A 14 17.06 14.12 -2.07
CA TYR A 14 18.10 14.55 -1.12
C TYR A 14 18.28 16.07 -1.04
N ARG A 15 17.93 16.83 -2.09
CA ARG A 15 18.07 18.30 -2.07
C ARG A 15 16.93 19.01 -1.34
N VAL A 16 15.78 18.35 -1.15
CA VAL A 16 14.58 18.97 -0.59
C VAL A 16 14.42 18.68 0.90
N THR A 17 14.86 17.52 1.38
CA THR A 17 14.80 17.15 2.81
C THR A 17 16.07 17.49 3.59
N GLY A 18 17.16 17.86 2.91
CA GLY A 18 18.49 17.96 3.51
C GLY A 18 19.07 16.58 3.88
N GLN A 19 20.24 16.56 4.52
CA GLN A 19 20.85 15.32 5.02
C GLN A 19 20.16 14.77 6.29
N ASN A 20 19.30 15.57 6.92
CA ASN A 20 18.44 15.13 8.01
C ASN A 20 17.28 14.33 7.42
N LYS A 21 17.03 13.14 7.97
CA LYS A 21 15.94 12.22 7.60
C LYS A 21 14.51 12.75 7.90
N GLY A 22 14.32 14.07 7.85
CA GLY A 22 13.04 14.74 8.06
C GLY A 22 12.06 14.54 6.91
N VAL A 23 10.79 14.89 7.16
CA VAL A 23 9.71 14.80 6.17
C VAL A 23 9.46 16.17 5.58
N SER A 24 9.47 16.28 4.26
CA SER A 24 9.09 17.51 3.56
C SER A 24 7.62 17.47 3.17
N LYS A 25 6.93 18.62 3.29
CA LYS A 25 5.57 18.80 2.77
C LYS A 25 5.55 19.04 1.25
N LEU A 26 6.70 19.28 0.63
CA LEU A 26 6.78 19.51 -0.82
C LEU A 26 6.59 18.19 -1.57
N PRO A 27 5.50 18.03 -2.33
CA PRO A 27 5.27 16.81 -3.09
C PRO A 27 6.23 16.72 -4.29
N ILE A 28 6.61 15.50 -4.66
CA ILE A 28 7.26 15.21 -5.93
C ILE A 28 6.15 14.84 -6.92
N HIS A 29 6.02 15.62 -7.99
CA HIS A 29 5.03 15.37 -9.03
C HIS A 29 5.66 14.56 -10.16
N LEU A 30 5.13 13.35 -10.41
CA LEU A 30 5.51 12.52 -11.55
C LEU A 30 4.28 12.32 -12.45
N LYS A 31 4.37 12.75 -13.71
CA LYS A 31 3.35 12.50 -14.72
C LYS A 31 3.82 11.39 -15.65
N VAL A 32 3.06 10.32 -15.76
CA VAL A 32 3.36 9.19 -16.64
C VAL A 32 2.26 9.09 -17.69
N TYR A 33 2.64 9.14 -18.97
CA TYR A 33 1.71 9.03 -20.09
C TYR A 33 1.83 7.65 -20.74
N SER A 34 0.69 6.99 -20.92
CA SER A 34 0.62 5.72 -21.64
C SER A 34 -0.79 5.52 -22.20
N PRO A 35 -0.95 5.00 -23.43
CA PRO A 35 -2.27 4.68 -23.98
C PRO A 35 -2.94 3.49 -23.26
N ASN A 36 -2.21 2.77 -22.40
CA ASN A 36 -2.66 1.56 -21.72
C ASN A 36 -2.93 1.78 -20.21
N VAL A 37 -3.03 3.03 -19.75
CA VAL A 37 -3.32 3.36 -18.34
C VAL A 37 -4.56 4.24 -18.24
N LEU A 38 -5.24 4.16 -17.09
CA LEU A 38 -6.35 5.06 -16.78
C LEU A 38 -5.81 6.37 -16.23
N ASP A 39 -6.59 7.44 -16.38
CA ASP A 39 -6.33 8.72 -15.73
C ASP A 39 -6.53 8.57 -14.22
N LEU A 40 -5.41 8.39 -13.51
CA LEU A 40 -5.42 8.12 -12.08
C LEU A 40 -4.28 8.86 -11.37
N THR A 41 -4.61 9.46 -10.23
CA THR A 41 -3.65 10.13 -9.35
C THR A 41 -3.30 9.21 -8.17
N LEU A 42 -2.05 8.73 -8.12
CA LEU A 42 -1.52 8.00 -6.97
C LEU A 42 -0.71 8.94 -6.08
N VAL A 43 -1.00 8.92 -4.78
CA VAL A 43 -0.21 9.65 -3.78
C VAL A 43 0.44 8.63 -2.85
N VAL A 44 1.77 8.62 -2.83
CA VAL A 44 2.54 7.85 -1.84
C VAL A 44 2.84 8.74 -0.65
N LEU A 45 2.36 8.33 0.52
CA LEU A 45 2.53 9.07 1.77
C LEU A 45 3.58 8.39 2.65
N PRO A 46 4.29 9.14 3.52
CA PRO A 46 5.20 8.54 4.50
C PRO A 46 4.47 7.57 5.42
N GLY A 47 5.15 6.49 5.81
CA GLY A 47 4.61 5.52 6.77
C GLY A 47 4.34 6.17 8.13
N LEU A 48 3.26 5.76 8.79
CA LEU A 48 2.96 6.18 10.16
C LEU A 48 3.95 5.52 11.13
N THR A 49 5.09 6.16 11.38
CA THR A 49 6.12 5.67 12.30
C THR A 49 6.04 6.40 13.64
N LYS A 50 5.98 5.64 14.76
CA LYS A 50 6.09 6.19 16.12
C LYS A 50 7.54 6.43 16.56
N ILE A 51 8.49 5.77 15.91
CA ILE A 51 9.90 5.78 16.31
C ILE A 51 10.65 6.78 15.44
N ARG A 52 11.33 7.72 16.09
CA ARG A 52 12.24 8.66 15.43
C ARG A 52 13.48 7.92 14.97
N VAL A 53 13.92 8.16 13.75
CA VAL A 53 15.12 7.55 13.19
C VAL A 53 16.16 8.63 12.89
N GLY A 54 17.33 8.54 13.53
CA GLY A 54 18.40 9.52 13.39
C GLY A 54 17.96 10.91 13.87
N ASP A 55 18.34 11.94 13.13
CA ASP A 55 18.15 13.36 13.49
C ASP A 55 16.74 13.91 13.15
N GLN A 56 15.71 13.06 13.24
CA GLN A 56 14.34 13.48 13.02
C GLN A 56 13.85 14.40 14.16
N PRO A 57 13.07 15.45 13.83
CA PRO A 57 12.59 16.39 14.82
C PRO A 57 11.60 15.72 15.80
N SER A 58 11.45 16.31 16.99
CA SER A 58 10.65 15.73 18.06
C SER A 58 9.16 15.59 17.71
N ASP A 59 8.67 16.41 16.78
CA ASP A 59 7.29 16.48 16.30
C ASP A 59 7.03 15.71 15.00
N ILE A 60 7.99 14.91 14.51
CA ILE A 60 7.90 14.21 13.22
C ILE A 60 6.62 13.37 13.07
N GLU A 61 6.18 12.69 14.14
CA GLU A 61 4.94 11.91 14.12
C GLU A 61 3.72 12.81 13.84
N ARG A 62 3.65 13.99 14.46
CA ARG A 62 2.57 14.96 14.23
C ARG A 62 2.61 15.48 12.81
N GLN A 63 3.80 15.78 12.28
CA GLN A 63 3.96 16.25 10.89
C GLN A 63 3.48 15.20 9.89
N ILE A 64 3.89 13.94 10.06
CA ILE A 64 3.46 12.82 9.21
C ILE A 64 1.94 12.65 9.30
N ARG A 65 1.37 12.61 10.52
CA ARG A 65 -0.09 12.47 10.73
C ARG A 65 -0.87 13.62 10.09
N SER A 66 -0.41 14.86 10.24
CA SER A 66 -1.02 16.02 9.60
C SER A 66 -1.01 15.86 8.08
N LEU A 67 0.14 15.53 7.50
CA LEU A 67 0.28 15.33 6.06
C LEU A 67 -0.67 14.24 5.56
N VAL A 68 -0.70 13.08 6.21
CA VAL A 68 -1.60 11.98 5.83
C VAL A 68 -3.06 12.38 5.95
N THR A 69 -3.43 13.14 7.00
CA THR A 69 -4.80 13.65 7.18
C THR A 69 -5.21 14.61 6.06
N ASP A 70 -4.31 15.49 5.62
CA ASP A 70 -4.58 16.46 4.55
C ASP A 70 -4.94 15.78 3.22
N TYR A 71 -4.30 14.63 2.91
CA TYR A 71 -4.63 13.85 1.72
C TYR A 71 -5.84 12.92 1.91
N THR A 72 -5.99 12.32 3.08
CA THR A 72 -7.05 11.34 3.33
C THR A 72 -8.39 11.96 3.77
N SER A 73 -8.43 13.23 4.16
CA SER A 73 -9.68 13.96 4.48
C SER A 73 -10.57 14.21 3.26
N LYS A 74 -10.01 14.19 2.05
CA LYS A 74 -10.75 14.40 0.80
C LYS A 74 -11.77 13.26 0.58
N PRO A 75 -13.06 13.53 0.34
CA PRO A 75 -14.09 12.50 0.24
C PRO A 75 -13.90 11.56 -0.96
N ASN A 76 -13.35 12.06 -2.07
CA ASN A 76 -13.08 11.28 -3.29
C ASN A 76 -11.75 10.52 -3.26
N CYS A 77 -11.10 10.45 -2.09
CA CYS A 77 -9.84 9.71 -1.91
C CYS A 77 -10.13 8.27 -1.47
N ILE A 78 -9.68 7.31 -2.28
CA ILE A 78 -9.64 5.89 -1.89
C ILE A 78 -8.38 5.66 -1.06
N ILE A 79 -8.56 5.11 0.13
CA ILE A 79 -7.49 4.82 1.08
C ILE A 79 -7.06 3.36 0.89
N LEU A 80 -5.78 3.15 0.61
CA LEU A 80 -5.18 1.82 0.58
C LEU A 80 -4.48 1.54 1.92
N ALA A 81 -5.15 0.81 2.81
CA ALA A 81 -4.62 0.49 4.12
C ALA A 81 -3.76 -0.78 4.05
N VAL A 82 -2.47 -0.61 3.78
CA VAL A 82 -1.51 -1.71 3.68
C VAL A 82 -1.03 -2.13 5.07
N SER A 83 -1.13 -3.41 5.39
CA SER A 83 -0.59 -4.00 6.62
C SER A 83 0.04 -5.36 6.30
N PRO A 84 1.14 -5.73 6.97
CA PRO A 84 1.71 -7.06 6.80
C PRO A 84 0.87 -8.08 7.57
N ALA A 85 0.74 -9.29 7.03
CA ALA A 85 -0.12 -10.34 7.60
C ALA A 85 0.53 -11.11 8.76
N ASN A 86 1.86 -11.00 8.90
CA ASN A 86 2.62 -11.62 9.97
C ASN A 86 2.63 -10.80 11.27
N VAL A 87 1.88 -9.70 11.33
CA VAL A 87 1.67 -8.93 12.56
C VAL A 87 0.18 -8.87 12.86
N ASP A 88 -0.16 -8.71 14.13
CA ASP A 88 -1.55 -8.57 14.55
C ASP A 88 -2.18 -7.28 13.97
N LEU A 89 -3.23 -7.47 13.18
CA LEU A 89 -3.97 -6.40 12.54
C LEU A 89 -4.62 -5.45 13.55
N ALA A 90 -5.06 -5.97 14.69
CA ALA A 90 -5.68 -5.17 15.75
C ALA A 90 -4.71 -4.15 16.34
N ASN A 91 -3.40 -4.36 16.15
CA ASN A 91 -2.34 -3.46 16.58
C ASN A 91 -1.78 -2.58 15.45
N SER A 92 -2.31 -2.66 14.23
CA SER A 92 -1.89 -1.80 13.11
C SER A 92 -2.28 -0.34 13.36
N ASP A 93 -1.28 0.51 13.57
CA ASP A 93 -1.45 1.96 13.72
C ASP A 93 -2.08 2.60 12.48
N SER A 94 -1.80 2.02 11.30
CA SER A 94 -2.38 2.47 10.03
C SER A 94 -3.89 2.28 10.01
N LEU A 95 -4.38 1.12 10.41
CA LEU A 95 -5.82 0.86 10.43
C LEU A 95 -6.55 1.65 11.53
N LYS A 96 -5.92 1.82 12.69
CA LYS A 96 -6.45 2.68 13.76
C LYS A 96 -6.59 4.13 13.27
N PHE A 97 -5.58 4.65 12.59
CA PHE A 97 -5.61 5.98 12.00
C PHE A 97 -6.67 6.08 10.89
N PHE A 98 -6.74 5.13 9.97
CA PHE A 98 -7.75 5.19 8.90
C PHE A 98 -9.18 5.09 9.42
N ARG A 99 -9.40 4.39 10.54
CA ARG A 99 -10.72 4.40 11.19
C ARG A 99 -11.14 5.76 11.73
N SER A 100 -10.19 6.63 12.13
CA SER A 100 -10.55 7.98 12.57
C SER A 100 -10.93 8.92 11.41
N VAL A 101 -10.45 8.65 10.19
CA VAL A 101 -10.76 9.45 8.97
C VAL A 101 -11.84 8.82 8.06
N ASP A 102 -12.08 7.52 8.17
CA ASP A 102 -13.15 6.77 7.51
C ASP A 102 -13.79 5.76 8.49
N PRO A 103 -14.58 6.23 9.48
CA PRO A 103 -15.17 5.35 10.51
C PRO A 103 -16.08 4.26 9.96
N GLN A 104 -16.71 4.50 8.81
CA GLN A 104 -17.60 3.54 8.15
C GLN A 104 -16.85 2.58 7.20
N GLY A 105 -15.55 2.81 6.95
CA GLY A 105 -14.74 1.99 6.04
C GLY A 105 -15.27 1.97 4.61
N ARG A 106 -15.90 3.06 4.14
CA ARG A 106 -16.61 3.13 2.84
C ARG A 106 -15.67 3.31 1.66
N ARG A 107 -14.52 3.94 1.91
CA ARG A 107 -13.53 4.29 0.89
C ARG A 107 -12.14 3.72 1.23
N THR A 108 -12.08 2.81 2.19
CA THR A 108 -10.85 2.14 2.62
C THR A 108 -10.83 0.71 2.11
N VAL A 109 -9.79 0.37 1.33
CA VAL A 109 -9.45 -1.00 0.92
C VAL A 109 -8.32 -1.49 1.81
N GLY A 110 -8.52 -2.62 2.49
CA GLY A 110 -7.46 -3.25 3.26
C GLY A 110 -6.56 -4.07 2.35
N VAL A 111 -5.24 -3.93 2.48
CA VAL A 111 -4.28 -4.76 1.74
C VAL A 111 -3.41 -5.51 2.73
N LEU A 112 -3.43 -6.84 2.64
CA LEU A 112 -2.55 -7.70 3.43
C LEU A 112 -1.36 -8.13 2.58
N THR A 113 -0.16 -7.76 3.02
CA THR A 113 1.12 -8.15 2.40
C THR A 113 1.80 -9.25 3.22
N LYS A 114 2.86 -9.87 2.69
CA LYS A 114 3.70 -10.83 3.45
C LYS A 114 2.92 -12.06 3.97
N LEU A 115 1.90 -12.51 3.24
CA LEU A 115 1.12 -13.70 3.60
C LEU A 115 1.96 -14.99 3.56
N ASP A 116 3.01 -14.98 2.75
CA ASP A 116 4.05 -16.00 2.61
C ASP A 116 4.97 -16.10 3.84
N LEU A 117 5.03 -15.06 4.67
CA LEU A 117 5.88 -15.00 5.87
C LEU A 117 5.10 -15.22 7.17
N MET A 118 3.86 -15.71 7.08
CA MET A 118 3.07 -16.07 8.27
C MET A 118 3.60 -17.36 8.91
N ASP A 119 3.45 -17.46 10.23
CA ASP A 119 3.87 -18.65 10.97
C ASP A 119 3.09 -19.88 10.51
N SER A 120 3.80 -21.00 10.39
CA SER A 120 3.20 -22.27 9.98
C SER A 120 2.07 -22.67 10.93
N GLY A 121 0.92 -23.02 10.35
CA GLY A 121 -0.30 -23.33 11.11
C GLY A 121 -1.22 -22.13 11.38
N THR A 122 -0.80 -20.91 11.05
CA THR A 122 -1.65 -19.71 11.10
C THR A 122 -2.12 -19.29 9.70
N HIS A 123 -3.22 -18.53 9.63
CA HIS A 123 -3.71 -17.95 8.39
C HIS A 123 -4.50 -16.67 8.62
N ALA A 124 -4.53 -15.78 7.64
CA ALA A 124 -5.26 -14.51 7.69
C ALA A 124 -6.69 -14.60 7.12
N LEU A 125 -7.27 -15.80 7.01
CA LEU A 125 -8.56 -16.02 6.35
C LEU A 125 -9.69 -15.17 6.95
N ASP A 126 -9.76 -15.05 8.28
CA ASP A 126 -10.80 -14.26 8.96
C ASP A 126 -10.63 -12.75 8.75
N ILE A 127 -9.39 -12.28 8.56
CA ILE A 127 -9.13 -10.88 8.19
C ILE A 127 -9.55 -10.66 6.73
N LEU A 128 -9.10 -11.54 5.84
CA LEU A 128 -9.38 -11.49 4.41
C LEU A 128 -10.89 -11.54 4.12
N THR A 129 -11.64 -12.32 4.90
CA THR A 129 -13.12 -12.38 4.79
C THR A 129 -13.85 -11.28 5.54
N GLY A 130 -13.13 -10.38 6.23
CA GLY A 130 -13.69 -9.23 6.95
C GLY A 130 -14.36 -9.57 8.28
N ARG A 131 -14.14 -10.76 8.83
CA ARG A 131 -14.70 -11.19 10.13
C ARG A 131 -14.03 -10.51 11.31
N VAL A 132 -12.72 -10.26 11.23
CA VAL A 132 -11.95 -9.59 12.31
C VAL A 132 -12.09 -8.08 12.24
N TYR A 133 -11.94 -7.51 11.04
CA TYR A 133 -12.01 -6.07 10.82
C TYR A 133 -12.87 -5.80 9.58
N PRO A 134 -14.11 -5.33 9.74
CA PRO A 134 -15.00 -5.13 8.60
C PRO A 134 -14.71 -3.82 7.86
N LEU A 135 -14.39 -3.95 6.57
CA LEU A 135 -14.30 -2.85 5.59
C LEU A 135 -15.35 -3.05 4.49
N LYS A 136 -16.00 -1.98 4.02
CA LYS A 136 -17.04 -2.09 2.98
C LYS A 136 -16.46 -2.52 1.63
N LEU A 137 -15.23 -2.10 1.34
CA LEU A 137 -14.49 -2.51 0.14
C LEU A 137 -13.71 -3.82 0.34
N GLY A 138 -13.70 -4.36 1.56
CA GLY A 138 -13.05 -5.61 1.91
C GLY A 138 -11.53 -5.53 2.03
N PHE A 139 -10.92 -6.71 2.11
CA PHE A 139 -9.47 -6.90 2.13
C PHE A 139 -9.00 -7.58 0.86
N ILE A 140 -7.75 -7.32 0.46
CA ILE A 140 -7.05 -7.98 -0.64
C ILE A 140 -5.66 -8.41 -0.16
N GLY A 141 -5.44 -9.72 -0.07
CA GLY A 141 -4.13 -10.33 0.11
C GLY A 141 -3.28 -10.26 -1.16
N VAL A 142 -2.02 -9.86 -1.01
CA VAL A 142 -1.00 -9.82 -2.06
C VAL A 142 0.30 -10.43 -1.56
N VAL A 143 1.05 -11.06 -2.48
CA VAL A 143 2.41 -11.57 -2.22
C VAL A 143 3.34 -10.88 -3.20
N HIS A 144 4.40 -10.27 -2.67
CA HIS A 144 5.37 -9.52 -3.45
C HIS A 144 6.71 -10.26 -3.50
N ARG A 145 7.64 -9.75 -4.32
CA ARG A 145 9.03 -10.20 -4.32
C ARG A 145 9.67 -10.00 -2.94
N SER A 146 10.43 -10.99 -2.49
CA SER A 146 11.30 -10.87 -1.33
C SER A 146 12.51 -9.98 -1.64
N GLN A 147 13.27 -9.58 -0.61
CA GLN A 147 14.51 -8.83 -0.83
C GLN A 147 15.54 -9.64 -1.63
N GLN A 148 15.55 -10.97 -1.45
CA GLN A 148 16.41 -11.86 -2.23
C GLN A 148 16.01 -11.86 -3.71
N ASP A 149 14.71 -11.92 -4.01
CA ASP A 149 14.20 -11.86 -5.38
C ASP A 149 14.53 -10.53 -6.07
N ILE A 150 14.48 -9.42 -5.32
CA ILE A 150 14.86 -8.10 -5.82
C ILE A 150 16.36 -8.08 -6.16
N ASN A 151 17.21 -8.57 -5.25
CA ASN A 151 18.66 -8.63 -5.47
C ASN A 151 19.03 -9.56 -6.64
N GLY A 152 18.25 -10.64 -6.83
CA GLY A 152 18.36 -11.57 -7.95
C GLY A 152 17.73 -11.09 -9.25
N ASN A 153 17.20 -9.86 -9.30
CA ASN A 153 16.52 -9.27 -10.47
C ASN A 153 15.39 -10.16 -11.03
N ILE A 154 14.65 -10.85 -10.16
CA ILE A 154 13.55 -11.72 -10.59
C ILE A 154 12.50 -10.88 -11.36
N PRO A 155 12.19 -11.29 -12.61
CA PRO A 155 11.20 -10.60 -13.44
C PRO A 155 9.80 -10.54 -12.81
N MET A 156 9.05 -9.48 -13.11
CA MET A 156 7.71 -9.27 -12.55
C MET A 156 6.69 -10.33 -12.98
N ASP A 157 6.83 -10.91 -14.17
CA ASP A 157 5.94 -11.99 -14.63
C ASP A 157 6.16 -13.28 -13.84
N VAL A 158 7.41 -13.57 -13.45
CA VAL A 158 7.77 -14.71 -12.59
C VAL A 158 7.18 -14.49 -11.20
N ALA A 159 7.38 -13.31 -10.62
CA ALA A 159 6.80 -12.96 -9.31
C ALA A 159 5.26 -13.08 -9.30
N ARG A 160 4.58 -12.64 -10.36
CA ARG A 160 3.12 -12.78 -10.51
C ARG A 160 2.67 -14.23 -10.66
N ARG A 161 3.48 -15.10 -11.28
CA ARG A 161 3.21 -16.54 -11.36
C ARG A 161 3.35 -17.18 -9.98
N ALA A 162 4.43 -16.85 -9.26
CA ALA A 162 4.66 -17.32 -7.90
C ALA A 162 3.52 -16.90 -6.94
N GLU A 163 3.06 -15.65 -6.98
CA GLU A 163 1.90 -15.19 -6.21
C GLU A 163 0.65 -16.05 -6.50
N LYS A 164 0.39 -16.32 -7.79
CA LYS A 164 -0.76 -17.13 -8.19
C LYS A 164 -0.66 -18.57 -7.70
N GLU A 165 0.53 -19.17 -7.76
CA GLU A 165 0.79 -20.52 -7.25
C GLU A 165 0.66 -20.59 -5.73
N PHE A 166 1.16 -19.58 -5.00
CA PHE A 166 0.98 -19.47 -3.56
C PHE A 166 -0.50 -19.56 -3.18
N PHE A 167 -1.35 -18.69 -3.74
CA PHE A 167 -2.78 -18.70 -3.38
C PHE A 167 -3.51 -19.96 -3.81
N ARG A 168 -3.09 -20.62 -4.90
CA ARG A 168 -3.69 -21.86 -5.39
C ARG A 168 -3.33 -23.06 -4.51
N ASN A 169 -2.10 -23.13 -4.04
CA ASN A 169 -1.57 -24.28 -3.31
C ASN A 169 -1.77 -24.16 -1.80
N HIS A 170 -1.96 -22.95 -1.26
CA HIS A 170 -2.15 -22.74 0.17
C HIS A 170 -3.50 -23.29 0.66
N LEU A 171 -3.47 -24.21 1.62
CA LEU A 171 -4.66 -24.93 2.12
C LEU A 171 -5.80 -24.01 2.57
N ALA A 172 -5.47 -22.91 3.25
CA ALA A 172 -6.47 -21.95 3.74
C ALA A 172 -7.01 -21.01 2.64
N TYR A 173 -6.26 -20.74 1.57
CA TYR A 173 -6.60 -19.70 0.59
C TYR A 173 -7.07 -20.26 -0.76
N ARG A 174 -6.82 -21.56 -1.05
CA ARG A 174 -7.14 -22.19 -2.33
C ARG A 174 -8.58 -22.00 -2.79
N ASN A 175 -9.54 -22.08 -1.85
CA ASN A 175 -10.97 -21.97 -2.14
C ASN A 175 -11.39 -20.56 -2.57
N ILE A 176 -10.56 -19.56 -2.25
CA ILE A 176 -10.83 -18.15 -2.52
C ILE A 176 -9.81 -17.53 -3.45
N ALA A 177 -8.84 -18.30 -3.98
CA ALA A 177 -7.72 -17.86 -4.81
C ALA A 177 -8.11 -16.96 -6.00
N HIS A 178 -9.34 -17.07 -6.51
CA HIS A 178 -9.85 -16.24 -7.60
C HIS A 178 -10.12 -14.77 -7.22
N ARG A 179 -10.19 -14.45 -5.91
CA ARG A 179 -10.47 -13.10 -5.37
C ARG A 179 -9.23 -12.40 -4.80
N TRP A 180 -8.03 -12.91 -5.06
CA TRP A 180 -6.79 -12.43 -4.46
C TRP A 180 -5.69 -12.15 -5.47
N GLY A 181 -4.62 -11.55 -4.97
CA GLY A 181 -3.42 -11.23 -5.70
C GLY A 181 -3.46 -9.88 -6.41
N THR A 182 -2.29 -9.47 -6.86
CA THR A 182 -2.03 -8.17 -7.47
C THR A 182 -2.91 -7.92 -8.70
N LYS A 183 -3.23 -8.98 -9.45
CA LYS A 183 -4.15 -8.89 -10.61
C LYS A 183 -5.58 -8.56 -10.20
N TYR A 184 -6.06 -9.08 -9.08
CA TYR A 184 -7.40 -8.78 -8.59
C TYR A 184 -7.46 -7.35 -8.03
N LEU A 185 -6.41 -6.91 -7.31
CA LEU A 185 -6.26 -5.53 -6.84
C LEU A 185 -6.25 -4.51 -7.99
N ALA A 186 -5.58 -4.84 -9.10
CA ALA A 186 -5.47 -3.98 -10.27
C ALA A 186 -6.71 -3.98 -11.17
N ARG A 187 -7.71 -4.84 -10.91
CA ARG A 187 -8.96 -4.77 -11.67
C ARG A 187 -9.71 -3.51 -11.26
N PRO A 188 -10.07 -2.64 -12.21
CA PRO A 188 -11.04 -1.59 -11.95
C PRO A 188 -12.27 -2.27 -11.38
N SER A 189 -12.73 -1.85 -10.20
CA SER A 189 -14.01 -2.24 -9.69
C SER A 189 -15.08 -1.74 -10.64
N ALA A 190 -15.45 -2.56 -11.63
CA ALA A 190 -16.73 -2.47 -12.32
C ALA A 190 -17.79 -2.86 -11.29
N ARG A 191 -18.13 -1.92 -10.42
CA ARG A 191 -19.37 -1.96 -9.66
C ARG A 191 -20.16 -0.74 -10.11
N SER A 192 -20.97 -0.97 -11.13
CA SER A 192 -22.24 -0.28 -11.38
C SER A 192 -23.06 -0.16 -10.10
#